data_AF-A0A915B383-F1
#
_entry.id   AF-A0A915B383-F1
#
_cell.length_a   1.000
_cell.length_b   1.000
_cell.length_c   1.000
_cell.angle_alpha   90.00
_cell.angle_beta   90.00
_cell.angle_gamma   90.00
#
_symmetry.space_group_name_H-M   'P 1'
#
loop_
_entity.id
_entity.type
_entity.pdbx_description
1 polymer ?
#
loop_
_entity_poly.entity_id
_entity_poly.type
_entity_poly.pdbx_seq_one_letter_code
_entity_poly.pdbx_strand_id
1 'polypeptide(L)'
;MDIVLLMDFSGGAVDKRDTYVELASSLIKDLHLGPFDVQIAMVRYSGPGRTNTAFHLKKYTNTSDAIAAVMNAQHMGGTTRTGEAIKFAINEFDEKYGGRNSAKKMIILFTDGYSQVYLL
;
A
#
# COMPACT_ATOMS: atom_id res chain seq x y z
N MET A 1 11.94 -9.17 -4.98
CA MET A 1 11.18 -7.98 -5.41
C MET A 1 10.54 -7.34 -4.19
N ASP A 2 10.51 -6.01 -4.13
CA ASP A 2 9.84 -5.25 -3.07
C ASP A 2 8.61 -4.58 -3.67
N ILE A 3 7.42 -4.88 -3.12
CA ILE A 3 6.14 -4.33 -3.56
C ILE A 3 5.56 -3.47 -2.45
N VAL A 4 5.12 -2.26 -2.80
CA VAL A 4 4.30 -1.41 -1.92
C VAL A 4 2.89 -1.36 -2.47
N LEU A 5 1.93 -1.86 -1.69
CA LEU A 5 0.50 -1.70 -1.96
C LEU A 5 0.08 -0.32 -1.45
N LEU A 6 -0.18 0.61 -2.35
CA LEU A 6 -0.62 1.97 -2.02
C LEU A 6 -2.13 2.07 -2.19
N MET A 7 -2.87 2.11 -1.08
CA MET A 7 -4.32 1.95 -1.08
C MET A 7 -5.06 3.22 -0.66
N ASP A 8 -5.96 3.66 -1.53
CA ASP A 8 -6.84 4.80 -1.31
C ASP A 8 -8.02 4.42 -0.42
N PHE A 9 -8.08 5.02 0.77
CA PHE A 9 -9.19 4.90 1.72
C PHE A 9 -9.86 6.25 2.01
N SER A 10 -9.86 7.13 1.01
CA SER A 10 -10.62 8.38 1.00
C SER A 10 -12.13 8.17 0.91
N GLY A 11 -12.92 9.22 1.13
CA GLY A 11 -14.38 9.19 1.07
C GLY A 11 -14.95 8.74 -0.28
N GLY A 12 -14.28 9.07 -1.40
CA GLY A 12 -14.70 8.62 -2.74
C GLY A 12 -14.59 7.10 -2.93
N ALA A 13 -13.72 6.46 -2.16
CA ALA A 13 -13.41 5.04 -2.26
C ALA A 13 -14.14 4.15 -1.22
N VAL A 14 -15.11 4.67 -0.45
CA VAL A 14 -15.84 3.88 0.57
C VAL A 14 -16.41 2.59 -0.03
N ASP A 15 -17.17 2.71 -1.12
CA ASP A 15 -17.82 1.56 -1.78
C ASP A 15 -16.84 0.68 -2.58
N LYS A 16 -15.55 1.06 -2.62
CA LYS A 16 -14.49 0.35 -3.33
C LYS A 16 -13.52 -0.36 -2.40
N ARG A 17 -13.59 -0.09 -1.10
CA ARG A 17 -12.68 -0.65 -0.10
C ARG A 17 -12.61 -2.16 -0.17
N ASP A 18 -13.75 -2.83 -0.21
CA ASP A 18 -13.81 -4.31 -0.23
C ASP A 18 -13.21 -4.86 -1.53
N THR A 19 -13.52 -4.25 -2.68
CA THR A 19 -12.88 -4.59 -3.96
C THR A 19 -11.37 -4.42 -3.91
N TYR A 20 -10.84 -3.33 -3.34
CA TYR A 20 -9.39 -3.12 -3.25
C TYR A 20 -8.73 -4.17 -2.35
N VAL A 21 -9.34 -4.48 -1.21
CA VAL A 21 -8.85 -5.50 -0.28
C VAL A 21 -8.89 -6.89 -0.93
N GLU A 22 -9.94 -7.23 -1.68
CA GLU A 22 -10.04 -8.51 -2.39
C GLU A 22 -9.01 -8.66 -3.51
N LEU A 23 -8.79 -7.60 -4.29
CA LEU A 23 -7.77 -7.57 -5.35
C LEU A 23 -6.37 -7.67 -4.75
N ALA A 24 -6.06 -6.89 -3.73
CA ALA A 24 -4.79 -6.96 -3.02
C ALA A 24 -4.57 -8.35 -2.41
N SER A 25 -5.61 -8.94 -1.81
CA SER A 25 -5.54 -10.28 -1.22
C SER A 25 -5.30 -11.35 -2.29
N SER A 26 -5.97 -11.26 -3.42
CA SER A 26 -5.77 -12.19 -4.55
C SER A 26 -4.35 -12.08 -5.11
N LEU A 27 -3.85 -10.86 -5.28
CA LEU A 27 -2.46 -10.64 -5.68
C LEU A 27 -1.48 -11.26 -4.68
N ILE A 28 -1.68 -11.05 -3.38
CA ILE A 28 -0.79 -11.61 -2.34
C ILE A 28 -0.80 -13.14 -2.34
N LYS A 29 -1.94 -13.79 -2.62
CA LYS A 29 -2.03 -15.26 -2.70
C LYS A 29 -1.10 -15.86 -3.75
N ASP A 30 -0.87 -15.15 -4.85
CA ASP A 30 -0.04 -15.61 -5.96
C ASP A 30 1.46 -15.30 -5.76
N LEU A 31 1.84 -14.62 -4.67
CA LEU A 31 3.22 -14.24 -4.37
C LEU A 31 3.88 -15.22 -3.39
N HIS A 32 5.14 -15.55 -3.67
CA HIS A 32 6.01 -16.25 -2.73
C HIS A 32 6.67 -15.24 -1.79
N LEU A 33 6.02 -14.99 -0.65
CA LEU A 33 6.54 -14.06 0.35
C LEU A 33 7.78 -14.65 1.06
N GLY A 34 8.83 -13.86 1.16
CA GLY A 34 10.05 -14.28 1.83
C GLY A 34 11.19 -13.26 1.75
N PRO A 35 12.17 -13.35 2.67
CA PRO A 35 13.26 -12.38 2.75
C PRO A 35 14.14 -12.35 1.49
N PHE A 36 14.21 -13.45 0.75
CA PHE A 36 15.01 -13.62 -0.47
C PHE A 36 14.19 -13.58 -1.76
N ASP A 37 12.86 -13.53 -1.68
CA ASP A 37 11.98 -13.49 -2.84
C ASP A 37 11.12 -12.21 -2.82
N VAL A 38 9.82 -12.29 -2.56
CA VAL A 38 8.93 -11.12 -2.52
C VAL A 38 8.78 -10.59 -1.10
N GLN A 39 8.98 -9.29 -0.93
CA GLN A 39 8.60 -8.55 0.27
C GLN A 39 7.48 -7.58 -0.07
N ILE A 40 6.52 -7.42 0.84
CA ILE A 40 5.39 -6.53 0.66
C ILE A 40 5.28 -5.53 1.82
N ALA A 41 4.89 -4.31 1.47
CA ALA A 41 4.47 -3.27 2.40
C ALA A 41 3.08 -2.80 2.00
N MET A 42 2.36 -2.20 2.95
CA MET A 42 1.10 -1.54 2.68
C MET A 42 1.14 -0.13 3.22
N VAL A 43 0.84 0.84 2.36
CA VAL A 43 0.61 2.24 2.71
C VAL A 43 -0.85 2.54 2.41
N ARG A 44 -1.54 3.16 3.36
CA ARG A 44 -2.90 3.65 3.16
C ARG A 44 -2.91 5.18 3.18
N TYR A 45 -3.77 5.78 2.37
CA TYR A 45 -3.86 7.23 2.30
C TYR A 45 -5.29 7.74 2.12
N SER A 46 -5.51 9.00 2.50
CA SER A 46 -6.67 9.78 2.08
C SER A 46 -6.28 11.24 1.79
N GLY A 47 -6.70 12.17 2.65
CA GLY A 47 -6.51 13.61 2.49
C GLY A 47 -5.11 14.10 2.90
N PRO A 48 -4.90 15.42 2.95
CA PRO A 48 -3.60 16.03 3.28
C PRO A 48 -3.04 15.53 4.61
N GLY A 49 -1.79 15.05 4.61
CA GLY A 49 -1.12 14.53 5.81
C GLY A 49 -1.73 13.22 6.35
N ARG A 50 -2.71 12.63 5.66
CA ARG A 50 -3.37 11.38 6.07
C ARG A 50 -2.84 10.21 5.24
N THR A 51 -1.52 10.05 5.26
CA THR A 51 -0.83 8.90 4.69
C THR A 51 -0.04 8.20 5.80
N ASN A 52 -0.20 6.90 5.95
CA ASN A 52 0.57 6.13 6.91
C ASN A 52 0.84 4.71 6.42
N THR A 53 2.00 4.17 6.81
CA THR A 53 2.31 2.76 6.60
C THR A 53 1.48 1.90 7.56
N ALA A 54 0.80 0.89 7.02
CA ALA A 54 0.10 -0.12 7.80
C ALA A 54 1.07 -1.22 8.25
N PHE A 55 1.98 -1.63 7.36
CA PHE A 55 3.13 -2.48 7.67
C PHE A 55 4.25 -2.26 6.65
N HIS A 56 5.48 -2.29 7.14
CA HIS A 56 6.69 -2.12 6.33
C HIS A 56 7.07 -3.40 5.59
N LEU A 57 8.02 -3.29 4.66
CA LEU A 57 8.69 -4.45 4.06
C LEU A 57 9.30 -5.33 5.17
N LYS A 58 9.60 -6.59 4.83
CA LYS A 58 10.13 -7.62 5.75
C LYS A 58 9.20 -8.02 6.91
N LYS A 59 8.10 -7.30 7.17
CA LYS A 59 7.20 -7.60 8.29
C LYS A 59 6.57 -8.99 8.19
N TYR A 60 6.10 -9.36 7.01
CA TYR A 60 5.42 -10.63 6.77
C TYR A 60 6.22 -11.52 5.81
N THR A 61 6.37 -12.78 6.21
CA THR A 61 6.88 -13.87 5.35
C THR A 61 5.81 -14.93 5.10
N ASN A 62 4.62 -14.77 5.70
CA ASN A 62 3.50 -15.69 5.57
C ASN A 62 2.34 -14.97 4.86
N THR A 63 1.85 -15.59 3.79
CA THR A 63 0.77 -15.06 2.93
C THR A 63 -0.51 -14.79 3.72
N SER A 64 -0.90 -15.70 4.62
CA SER A 64 -2.14 -15.56 5.39
C SER A 64 -2.13 -14.35 6.33
N ASP A 65 -1.00 -14.08 6.99
CA ASP A 65 -0.88 -12.93 7.91
C ASP A 65 -0.87 -11.60 7.17
N ALA A 66 -0.20 -11.57 6.00
CA ALA A 66 -0.22 -10.41 5.12
C ALA A 66 -1.64 -10.10 4.62
N ILE A 67 -2.38 -11.11 4.18
CA ILE A 67 -3.78 -10.96 3.76
C ILE A 67 -4.65 -10.48 4.93
N ALA A 68 -4.51 -11.07 6.12
CA ALA A 68 -5.24 -10.63 7.30
C ALA A 68 -4.96 -9.16 7.64
N ALA A 69 -3.72 -8.70 7.50
CA ALA A 69 -3.36 -7.29 7.71
C ALA A 69 -4.05 -6.35 6.72
N VAL A 70 -4.09 -6.72 5.43
CA VAL A 70 -4.80 -5.97 4.39
C VAL A 70 -6.31 -5.94 4.64
N MET A 71 -6.90 -7.10 4.99
CA MET A 71 -8.33 -7.21 5.28
C MET A 71 -8.78 -6.42 6.51
N ASN A 72 -7.89 -6.18 7.47
CA ASN A 72 -8.20 -5.40 8.67
C ASN A 72 -8.00 -3.90 8.49
N ALA A 73 -7.54 -3.45 7.33
CA ALA A 73 -7.28 -2.05 7.10
C ALA A 73 -8.59 -1.25 7.05
N GLN A 74 -8.69 -0.28 7.97
CA GLN A 74 -9.88 0.54 8.15
C GLN A 74 -9.91 1.73 7.18
N HIS A 75 -11.12 2.06 6.74
CA HIS A 75 -11.42 3.25 5.94
C HIS A 75 -11.07 4.53 6.70
N MET A 76 -10.60 5.56 5.99
CA MET A 76 -10.10 6.81 6.58
C MET A 76 -11.01 8.01 6.32
N GLY A 77 -11.76 8.01 5.22
CA GLY A 77 -12.59 9.15 4.79
C GLY A 77 -11.78 10.38 4.39
N GLY A 78 -12.47 11.46 4.03
CA GLY A 78 -11.86 12.71 3.58
C GLY A 78 -11.54 12.74 2.08
N THR A 79 -10.72 13.70 1.66
CA THR A 79 -10.33 13.89 0.24
C THR A 79 -9.20 12.94 -0.18
N THR A 80 -8.69 13.10 -1.40
CA THR A 80 -7.72 12.18 -2.01
C THR A 80 -6.44 12.90 -2.45
N ARG A 81 -5.28 12.53 -1.87
CA ARG A 81 -3.95 13.11 -2.14
C ARG A 81 -2.95 12.06 -2.66
N THR A 82 -3.23 11.50 -3.83
CA THR A 82 -2.45 10.43 -4.44
C THR A 82 -0.98 10.81 -4.70
N GLY A 83 -0.72 12.03 -5.18
CA GLY A 83 0.65 12.47 -5.45
C GLY A 83 1.53 12.57 -4.18
N GLU A 84 0.95 13.02 -3.07
CA GLU A 84 1.61 13.02 -1.74
C GLU A 84 1.86 11.59 -1.28
N ALA A 85 0.86 10.73 -1.43
CA ALA A 85 0.91 9.34 -1.01
C ALA A 85 1.96 8.53 -1.78
N ILE A 86 2.14 8.78 -3.09
CA ILE A 86 3.21 8.16 -3.88
C ILE A 86 4.59 8.58 -3.37
N LYS A 87 4.80 9.88 -3.10
CA LYS A 87 6.07 10.38 -2.54
C LYS A 87 6.38 9.74 -1.18
N PHE A 88 5.36 9.59 -0.34
CA PHE A 88 5.48 8.90 0.93
C PHE A 88 5.85 7.42 0.74
N ALA A 89 5.17 6.71 -0.17
CA ALA A 89 5.35 5.28 -0.41
C ALA A 89 6.75 4.92 -0.94
N ILE A 90 7.42 5.83 -1.65
CA ILE A 90 8.81 5.63 -2.09
C ILE A 90 9.75 5.39 -0.91
N ASN A 91 9.49 5.99 0.25
CA ASN A 91 10.34 5.83 1.43
C ASN A 91 10.36 4.37 1.92
N GLU A 92 9.32 3.57 1.66
CA GLU A 92 9.29 2.16 2.08
C GLU A 92 10.44 1.33 1.48
N PHE A 93 11.03 1.78 0.36
CA PHE A 93 12.19 1.12 -0.24
C PHE A 93 13.53 1.43 0.46
N ASP A 94 13.53 2.25 1.51
CA ASP A 94 14.71 2.46 2.34
C ASP A 94 15.04 1.20 3.17
N GLU A 95 16.34 0.92 3.35
CA GLU A 95 16.80 -0.24 4.13
C GLU A 95 16.26 -0.25 5.58
N LYS A 96 16.06 0.94 6.18
CA LYS A 96 15.48 1.08 7.52
C LYS A 96 14.05 0.55 7.64
N TYR A 97 13.32 0.46 6.53
CA TYR A 97 11.97 -0.13 6.45
C TYR A 97 11.97 -1.51 5.79
N GLY A 98 13.14 -2.11 5.59
CA GLY A 98 13.29 -3.46 5.02
C GLY A 98 13.53 -3.49 3.50
N GLY A 99 13.61 -2.32 2.85
CA GLY A 99 13.93 -2.24 1.42
C GLY A 99 15.28 -2.85 1.07
N ARG A 100 15.37 -3.49 -0.09
CA ARG A 100 16.58 -4.15 -0.58
C ARG A 100 17.11 -3.43 -1.81
N ASN A 101 18.36 -2.98 -1.75
CA ASN A 101 19.01 -2.26 -2.85
C ASN A 101 19.05 -3.05 -4.18
N SER A 102 19.22 -4.36 -4.12
CA SER A 102 19.25 -5.24 -5.31
C SER A 102 17.87 -5.68 -5.81
N ALA A 103 16.80 -5.40 -5.08
CA ALA A 103 15.46 -5.86 -5.45
C ALA A 103 14.82 -4.92 -6.49
N LYS A 104 14.08 -5.50 -7.45
CA LYS A 104 13.11 -4.75 -8.25
C LYS A 104 12.08 -4.10 -7.32
N LYS A 105 11.81 -2.81 -7.52
CA LYS A 105 10.88 -1.99 -6.73
C LYS A 105 9.60 -1.75 -7.52
N MET A 106 8.44 -1.94 -6.88
CA MET A 106 7.13 -1.76 -7.51
C MET A 106 6.15 -1.12 -6.54
N ILE A 107 5.39 -0.13 -7.01
CA ILE A 107 4.21 0.40 -6.31
C ILE A 107 2.99 -0.04 -7.09
N ILE A 108 2.03 -0.67 -6.41
CA ILE A 108 0.71 -0.99 -6.97
C ILE A 108 -0.28 -0.05 -6.32
N LEU A 109 -0.83 0.87 -7.12
CA LEU A 109 -1.79 1.88 -6.68
C LEU A 109 -3.23 1.38 -6.84
N PHE A 110 -3.99 1.44 -5.76
CA PHE A 110 -5.45 1.21 -5.74
C PHE A 110 -6.13 2.55 -5.48
N THR A 111 -6.89 3.05 -6.45
CA THR A 111 -7.58 4.36 -6.37
C THR A 111 -8.82 4.35 -7.26
N ASP A 112 -9.79 5.22 -6.94
CA ASP A 112 -11.00 5.43 -7.74
C ASP A 112 -10.76 6.42 -8.91
N GLY A 113 -9.56 7.00 -8.97
CA GLY A 113 -9.10 7.88 -10.05
C GLY A 113 -9.33 9.37 -9.82
N TYR A 114 -10.04 9.77 -8.76
CA TYR A 114 -10.17 11.20 -8.41
C TYR A 114 -9.07 11.61 -7.44
N SER A 115 -8.22 12.56 -7.83
CA SER A 115 -7.20 13.12 -6.93
C SER A 115 -7.15 14.64 -6.99
N GLN A 116 -7.03 15.27 -5.82
CA GLN A 116 -6.86 16.71 -5.71
C GLN A 116 -5.37 17.06 -5.84
N VAL A 117 -5.04 17.82 -6.87
CA VAL A 117 -3.73 18.47 -7.02
C VAL A 117 -3.88 19.94 -6.64
N TYR A 118 -3.07 20.44 -5.70
CA TYR A 118 -2.90 21.88 -5.58
C TYR A 118 -1.85 22.30 -6.61
N LEU A 119 -2.26 23.12 -7.58
CA LEU A 119 -1.33 24.00 -8.28
C LEU A 119 -1.09 25.18 -7.33
N LEU A 120 0.13 25.30 -6.83
CA LEU A 120 0.64 26.59 -6.35
C LEU A 120 1.09 27.38 -7.58
#